data_AF-E0W6U8-F1
#
_entry.id   AF-E0W6U8-F1
#
_cell.length_a   1.000
_cell.length_b   1.000
_cell.length_c   1.000
_cell.angle_alpha   90.00
_cell.angle_beta   90.00
_cell.angle_gamma   90.00
#
_symmetry.space_group_name_H-M   'P 1'
#
loop_
_entity.id
_entity.type
_entity.pdbx_description
1 polymer ?
#
loop_
_entity_poly.entity_id
_entity_poly.type
_entity_poly.pdbx_seq_one_letter_code
_entity_poly.pdbx_strand_id
1 'polypeptide(L)' 'HWHGFFQKTTNWADGPDSVTQCPIIPDESFLYNFTVAEQTGTFWYHS' A
#
# COMPACT_ATOMS: atom_id res chain seq x y z
N HIS A 1 -4.51 -0.45 -2.68
CA HIS A 1 -3.62 0.72 -2.81
C HIS A 1 -3.92 1.78 -1.76
N TRP A 2 -2.88 2.36 -1.16
CA TRP A 2 -2.99 3.46 -0.20
C TRP A 2 -2.74 4.79 -0.92
N HIS A 3 -3.80 5.37 -1.49
CA HIS A 3 -3.67 6.46 -2.45
C HIS A 3 -3.13 7.74 -1.83
N GLY A 4 -2.01 8.20 -2.39
CA GLY A 4 -1.36 9.46 -2.01
C GLY A 4 -0.22 9.30 -1.00
N PHE A 5 0.08 8.09 -0.50
CA PHE A 5 1.28 7.86 0.29
C PHE A 5 2.50 7.56 -0.59
N PHE A 6 3.65 8.13 -0.26
CA PHE A 6 4.85 8.03 -1.09
C PHE A 6 5.48 6.63 -1.11
N GLN A 7 5.22 5.81 -0.10
CA GLN A 7 5.79 4.46 0.04
C GLN A 7 7.31 4.42 -0.18
N LYS A 8 8.03 5.46 0.29
CA LYS A 8 9.50 5.49 0.25
C LYS A 8 10.03 4.25 0.96
N THR A 9 10.90 3.50 0.28
CA THR A 9 11.48 2.21 0.72
C THR A 9 10.48 1.09 1.04
N THR A 10 9.18 1.32 0.84
CA THR A 10 8.06 0.43 1.18
C THR A 10 7.16 0.18 -0.03
N ASN A 11 7.73 0.25 -1.25
CA ASN A 11 6.97 0.08 -2.50
C ASN A 11 6.17 -1.23 -2.57
N TRP A 12 6.64 -2.29 -1.92
CA TRP A 12 5.91 -3.57 -1.77
C TRP A 12 4.53 -3.44 -1.09
N ALA A 13 4.31 -2.36 -0.33
CA ALA A 13 3.06 -2.06 0.37
C ALA A 13 2.16 -1.09 -0.41
N ASP A 14 2.52 -0.68 -1.62
CA ASP A 14 1.79 0.35 -2.36
C ASP A 14 0.41 -0.13 -2.83
N GLY A 15 0.30 -1.38 -3.27
CA GLY A 15 -0.99 -2.05 -3.56
C GLY A 15 -1.39 -2.27 -5.03
N PRO A 16 -0.83 -1.61 -6.07
CA PRO A 16 -1.13 -1.97 -7.45
C PRO A 16 -0.76 -3.43 -7.78
N ASP A 17 -1.77 -4.18 -8.26
CA ASP A 17 -1.60 -5.56 -8.72
C ASP A 17 -0.59 -5.63 -9.87
N SER A 18 0.26 -6.66 -9.82
CA SER A 18 1.22 -7.03 -10.85
C SER A 18 2.30 -5.98 -11.13
N VAL A 19 2.37 -4.94 -10.30
CA VAL A 19 3.46 -3.96 -10.28
C VAL A 19 4.20 -4.03 -8.95
N THR A 20 3.50 -3.84 -7.84
CA THR A 20 4.14 -3.78 -6.51
C THR A 20 3.93 -5.05 -5.70
N GLN A 21 2.94 -5.87 -6.06
CA GLN A 21 2.64 -7.15 -5.43
C GLN A 21 1.71 -8.00 -6.31
N CYS A 22 1.60 -9.30 -6.00
CA CYS A 22 0.48 -10.13 -6.46
C CYS A 22 -0.77 -9.88 -5.59
N PRO A 23 -1.98 -10.25 -6.07
CA PRO A 23 -3.20 -10.18 -5.27
C PRO A 23 -3.10 -11.08 -4.04
N ILE A 24 -3.73 -10.64 -2.95
CA ILE A 24 -3.94 -11.49 -1.79
C ILE A 24 -4.97 -12.55 -2.19
N ILE A 25 -4.63 -13.83 -2.04
CA ILE A 25 -5.53 -14.92 -2.40
C ILE A 25 -6.67 -15.05 -1.37
N PRO A 26 -7.81 -15.67 -1.73
CA PRO A 26 -8.90 -15.90 -0.79
C PRO A 26 -8.44 -16.61 0.48
N ASP A 27 -9.04 -16.25 1.61
CA ASP A 27 -8.77 -16.81 2.95
C ASP A 27 -7.36 -16.57 3.51
N GLU A 28 -6.52 -15.81 2.82
CA GLU A 28 -5.21 -15.38 3.30
C GLU A 28 -5.19 -13.91 3.72
N SER A 29 -4.15 -13.52 4.46
CA SER A 29 -3.97 -12.15 4.96
C SER A 29 -2.60 -11.61 4.58
N PHE A 30 -2.54 -10.30 4.35
CA PHE A 30 -1.29 -9.59 4.09
C PHE A 30 -1.22 -8.33 4.93
N LEU A 31 -0.13 -8.16 5.67
CA LEU A 31 0.09 -6.98 6.51
C LEU A 31 0.85 -5.92 5.70
N TYR A 32 0.14 -4.84 5.37
CA TYR A 32 0.78 -3.60 4.91
C TYR A 32 1.40 -2.88 6.11
N ASN A 33 2.73 -2.81 6.17
CA ASN A 33 3.46 -2.17 7.26
C ASN A 33 4.42 -1.11 6.72
N PHE A 34 3.97 0.15 6.75
CA PHE A 34 4.76 1.30 6.34
C PHE A 34 4.53 2.47 7.29
N THR A 35 5.44 3.45 7.24
CA THR A 35 5.32 4.68 8.02
C THR A 35 5.02 5.84 7.10
N VAL A 36 4.21 6.77 7.59
CA VAL A 36 3.91 8.02 6.89
C VAL A 36 4.90 9.07 7.38
N ALA A 37 6.03 9.20 6.69
CA ALA A 37 6.99 10.26 6.93
C ALA A 37 6.75 11.43 5.97
N GLU A 38 6.85 12.66 6.47
CA GLU A 38 6.83 13.90 5.65
C GLU A 38 5.51 14.17 4.90
N GLN A 39 4.42 13.48 5.24
CA GLN A 39 3.11 13.68 4.61
C GLN A 39 2.02 13.92 5.65
N THR A 40 1.15 14.89 5.38
CA THR A 40 -0.08 15.17 6.13
C THR A 40 -1.11 15.74 5.15
N GLY A 41 -2.36 15.32 5.29
CA GLY A 41 -3.43 15.72 4.38
C GLY A 41 -4.59 14.72 4.41
N THR A 42 -5.47 14.86 3.44
CA THR A 42 -6.59 13.94 3.23
C THR A 42 -6.21 12.89 2.20
N PHE A 43 -6.36 11.62 2.57
CA PHE A 43 -6.02 10.47 1.74
C PHE A 43 -7.20 9.49 1.71
N TRP A 44 -7.07 8.44 0.92
CA TRP A 44 -8.06 7.38 0.79
C TRP A 44 -7.39 6.07 0.39
N TYR A 45 -8.12 4.96 0.48
CA TYR A 45 -7.64 3.65 0.06
C TYR A 45 -8.68 3.01 -0.88
N HIS A 46 -8.21 2.15 -1.77
CA HIS A 46 -9.08 1.37 -2.66
C HIS A 46 -8.44 0.05 -3.05
N SER A 47 -9.28 -0.87 -3.55
CA SER A 47 -8.83 -2.08 -4.23
C SER A 47 -8.25 -1.77 -5.60
#